data_AF-A0A5D2FQZ6-F1
#
_entry.id   AF-A0A5D2FQZ6-F1
#
_cell.length_a   1.000
_cell.length_b   1.000
_cell.length_c   1.000
_cell.angle_alpha   90.00
_cell.angle_beta   90.00
_cell.angle_gamma   90.00
#
_symmetry.space_group_name_H-M   'P 1'
#
loop_
_entity.id
_entity.type
_entity.pdbx_description
1 polymer ?
#
loop_
_entity_poly.entity_id
_entity_poly.type
_entity_poly.pdbx_seq_one_letter_code
_entity_poly.pdbx_strand_id
1 'polypeptide(L)'
;MAAGGFVSRAFESMLKECAGKKYPDLQKAIQTYLDSPKQTNQHSSSSEQNQAAAASAGDGSSGEAETVAGDGSSGETETVAGKTGTEPDGSSSVPQSAGDTEHVSKPTGASGTTIITALANAGYTLEGAEVELVLNPLRLAFESKNLKILEPALDCLHKLIAYDHLEGDPGLDGGKNVPLFTDILNMVCSCVDNSSPDSTILQVLKVLLTAVASAKFRVHGEPLLGVIRVCYNIALHSKSPVNQATSKAMLTQMISIIFRRMEADPVSTSSNSSDHTKAASVENSTSKAEEASSND
;
A
#
# COMPACT_ATOMS: atom_id res chain seq x y z
N MET A 1 -14.91 -7.31 -2.78
CA MET A 1 -13.99 -8.41 -2.41
C MET A 1 -12.78 -8.35 -3.33
N ALA A 2 -11.63 -7.92 -2.82
CA ALA A 2 -10.38 -8.13 -3.54
C ALA A 2 -10.12 -9.65 -3.54
N ALA A 3 -9.82 -10.23 -4.70
CA ALA A 3 -9.55 -11.66 -4.77
C ALA A 3 -8.19 -11.94 -4.13
N GLY A 4 -8.14 -12.22 -2.81
CA GLY A 4 -6.91 -12.28 -1.99
C GLY A 4 -5.76 -13.16 -2.48
N GLY A 5 -6.00 -14.03 -3.45
CA GLY A 5 -4.94 -14.77 -4.15
C GLY A 5 -4.26 -14.03 -5.30
N PHE A 6 -4.44 -12.71 -5.50
CA PHE A 6 -3.89 -12.05 -6.70
C PHE A 6 -2.35 -12.06 -6.72
N VAL A 7 -1.70 -11.86 -5.57
CA VAL A 7 -0.23 -11.94 -5.44
C VAL A 7 0.24 -13.37 -5.74
N SER A 8 -0.38 -14.37 -5.11
CA SER A 8 -0.04 -15.79 -5.35
C SER A 8 -0.20 -16.18 -6.81
N ARG A 9 -1.30 -15.78 -7.46
CA ARG A 9 -1.52 -16.04 -8.90
C ARG A 9 -0.50 -15.34 -9.79
N ALA A 10 -0.13 -14.10 -9.47
CA ALA A 10 0.91 -13.39 -10.21
C ALA A 10 2.26 -14.12 -10.06
N PHE A 11 2.58 -14.60 -8.86
CA PHE A 11 3.81 -15.31 -8.57
C PHE A 11 3.88 -16.68 -9.25
N GLU A 12 2.79 -17.44 -9.22
CA GLU A 12 2.66 -18.68 -9.99
C GLU A 12 2.79 -18.43 -11.50
N SER A 13 2.21 -17.34 -12.01
CA SER A 13 2.34 -16.96 -13.42
C SER A 13 3.79 -16.65 -13.79
N MET A 14 4.50 -15.87 -12.95
CA MET A 14 5.92 -15.58 -13.14
C MET A 14 6.77 -16.86 -13.08
N LEU A 15 6.48 -17.76 -12.16
CA LEU A 15 7.23 -19.02 -11.99
C LEU A 15 7.12 -19.92 -13.22
N LYS A 16 5.95 -19.98 -13.86
CA LYS A 16 5.75 -20.72 -15.14
C LYS A 16 6.65 -20.19 -16.25
N GLU A 17 6.88 -18.88 -16.30
CA GLU A 17 7.73 -18.24 -17.29
C GLU A 17 9.23 -18.29 -16.93
N CYS A 18 9.58 -18.66 -15.70
CA CYS A 18 10.97 -18.86 -15.25
C CYS A 18 11.59 -20.18 -15.74
N ALA A 19 11.03 -20.84 -16.75
CA ALA A 19 11.51 -22.13 -17.25
C ALA A 19 13.01 -22.11 -17.62
N GLY A 20 13.72 -23.19 -17.28
CA GLY A 20 15.12 -23.39 -17.67
C GLY A 20 16.19 -22.70 -16.81
N LYS A 21 15.96 -22.48 -15.51
CA LYS A 21 16.92 -21.93 -14.52
C LYS A 21 17.46 -20.51 -14.81
N LYS A 22 16.76 -19.71 -15.61
CA LYS A 22 17.25 -18.36 -15.98
C LYS A 22 17.22 -17.34 -14.83
N TYR A 23 16.41 -17.57 -13.80
CA TYR A 23 16.22 -16.62 -12.69
C TYR A 23 16.12 -17.36 -11.34
N PRO A 24 17.22 -17.98 -10.85
CA PRO A 24 17.19 -18.79 -9.62
C PRO A 24 16.80 -17.96 -8.38
N ASP A 25 17.23 -16.71 -8.31
CA ASP A 25 16.90 -15.82 -7.17
C ASP A 25 15.42 -15.44 -7.17
N LEU A 26 14.85 -15.15 -8.35
CA LEU A 26 13.41 -14.89 -8.49
C LEU A 26 12.58 -16.12 -8.09
N GLN A 27 12.97 -17.31 -8.56
CA GLN A 27 12.30 -18.56 -8.19
C GLN A 27 12.35 -18.78 -6.67
N LYS A 28 13.52 -18.59 -6.06
CA LYS A 28 13.71 -18.73 -4.61
C LYS A 28 12.87 -17.72 -3.82
N ALA A 29 12.83 -16.46 -4.25
CA ALA A 29 12.05 -15.42 -3.60
C ALA A 29 10.54 -15.70 -3.69
N ILE A 30 10.05 -16.11 -4.87
CA ILE A 30 8.65 -16.53 -5.06
C ILE A 30 8.32 -17.72 -4.16
N GLN A 31 9.19 -18.73 -4.12
CA GLN A 31 8.96 -19.92 -3.31
C GLN A 31 8.94 -19.59 -1.80
N THR A 32 9.80 -18.67 -1.36
CA THR A 32 9.81 -18.18 0.02
C THR A 32 8.47 -17.55 0.41
N TYR A 33 7.87 -16.74 -0.46
CA TYR A 33 6.52 -16.20 -0.25
C TYR A 33 5.45 -17.30 -0.22
N LEU A 34 5.50 -18.26 -1.15
CA LEU A 34 4.49 -19.33 -1.27
C LEU A 34 4.56 -20.38 -0.14
N ASP A 35 5.71 -20.54 0.51
CA ASP A 35 5.90 -21.46 1.64
C ASP A 35 5.74 -20.80 3.01
N SER A 36 5.77 -19.47 3.07
CA SER A 36 5.45 -18.70 4.30
C SER A 36 4.08 -19.05 4.94
N PRO A 37 3.03 -19.47 4.21
CA PRO A 37 1.78 -19.98 4.80
C PRO A 37 1.93 -21.29 5.59
N LYS A 38 3.01 -22.06 5.40
CA LYS A 38 3.13 -23.43 5.92
C LYS A 38 3.93 -23.55 7.22
N GLN A 39 4.61 -22.49 7.68
CA GLN A 39 5.51 -22.56 8.83
C GLN A 39 4.89 -22.20 10.18
N THR A 40 3.66 -21.67 10.24
CA THR A 40 3.05 -21.25 11.51
C THR A 40 2.44 -22.40 12.33
N ASN A 41 2.57 -23.66 11.90
CA ASN A 41 1.97 -24.82 12.59
C ASN A 41 2.97 -25.88 13.08
N GLN A 42 4.28 -25.60 13.08
CA GLN A 42 5.28 -26.50 13.67
C GLN A 42 6.36 -25.74 14.44
N HIS A 43 5.96 -25.07 15.51
CA HIS A 43 6.89 -24.81 16.61
C HIS A 43 6.16 -24.79 17.96
N SER A 44 5.46 -25.89 18.26
CA SER A 44 5.17 -26.34 19.62
C SER A 44 5.86 -27.69 19.77
N SER A 45 6.96 -27.69 20.50
CA SER A 45 7.90 -28.79 20.66
C SER A 45 7.25 -30.11 21.12
N SER A 46 7.64 -31.18 20.43
CA SER A 46 7.69 -32.54 20.95
C SER A 46 8.52 -32.62 22.22
N SER A 47 8.01 -33.30 23.26
CA SER A 47 8.60 -34.49 23.91
C SER A 47 8.22 -34.53 25.40
N GLU A 48 7.40 -35.52 25.76
CA GLU A 48 7.53 -36.23 27.04
C GLU A 48 6.69 -37.52 26.96
N GLN A 49 7.37 -38.66 26.96
CA GLN A 49 6.78 -39.99 26.98
C GLN A 49 7.59 -40.86 27.96
N ASN A 50 7.06 -41.01 29.18
CA ASN A 50 7.22 -42.12 30.16
C ASN A 50 6.82 -41.58 31.55
N GLN A 51 6.17 -42.29 32.48
CA GLN A 51 5.75 -43.68 32.62
C GLN A 51 4.69 -43.74 33.75
N ALA A 52 3.89 -44.82 33.77
CA ALA A 52 2.76 -45.07 34.67
C ALA A 52 3.10 -45.32 36.16
N ALA A 53 2.14 -45.05 37.05
CA ALA A 53 1.79 -45.90 38.22
C ALA A 53 0.47 -45.42 38.89
N ALA A 54 -0.17 -46.34 39.59
CA ALA A 54 -1.61 -46.42 39.88
C ALA A 54 -2.05 -46.02 41.32
N ALA A 55 -3.38 -46.06 41.50
CA ALA A 55 -4.17 -46.24 42.75
C ALA A 55 -4.36 -44.97 43.63
N SER A 56 -5.51 -44.69 44.27
CA SER A 56 -6.73 -45.46 44.58
C SER A 56 -7.87 -44.55 45.09
N ALA A 57 -9.11 -44.96 44.80
CA ALA A 57 -10.33 -45.03 45.64
C ALA A 57 -10.88 -43.84 46.48
N GLY A 58 -12.23 -43.74 46.46
CA GLY A 58 -13.08 -43.06 47.44
C GLY A 58 -14.25 -42.33 46.76
N ASP A 59 -15.38 -42.99 46.47
CA ASP A 59 -16.62 -42.96 47.27
C ASP A 59 -17.33 -41.59 47.15
N GLY A 60 -18.59 -41.41 46.72
CA GLY A 60 -19.78 -42.23 46.72
C GLY A 60 -20.93 -41.30 47.15
N SER A 61 -22.04 -41.29 46.42
CA SER A 61 -23.42 -41.03 46.88
C SER A 61 -24.28 -40.19 45.92
N SER A 62 -25.48 -40.73 45.75
CA SER A 62 -26.63 -40.42 44.90
C SER A 62 -27.52 -39.28 45.42
N GLY A 63 -28.32 -38.71 44.52
CA GLY A 63 -29.50 -37.91 44.87
C GLY A 63 -30.37 -37.65 43.64
N GLU A 64 -31.64 -38.00 43.73
CA GLU A 64 -32.63 -38.24 42.66
C GLU A 64 -33.38 -36.97 42.18
N ALA A 65 -34.05 -37.09 41.02
CA ALA A 65 -35.39 -36.58 40.61
C ALA A 65 -35.73 -35.08 40.83
N GLU A 66 -36.67 -34.39 40.17
CA GLU A 66 -37.59 -34.52 39.03
C GLU A 66 -38.29 -33.13 38.94
N THR A 67 -38.67 -32.68 37.74
CA THR A 67 -39.83 -31.80 37.44
C THR A 67 -39.81 -30.35 38.02
N VAL A 68 -40.48 -29.29 37.53
CA VAL A 68 -41.79 -29.04 36.91
C VAL A 68 -41.78 -27.63 36.24
N ALA A 69 -42.56 -27.47 35.15
CA ALA A 69 -43.24 -26.27 34.58
C ALA A 69 -42.44 -24.98 34.29
N GLY A 70 -42.63 -24.30 33.16
CA GLY A 70 -43.87 -23.81 32.54
C GLY A 70 -43.78 -22.28 32.59
N ASP A 71 -43.82 -21.52 31.50
CA ASP A 71 -44.98 -21.08 30.71
C ASP A 71 -44.34 -20.08 29.69
N GLY A 72 -44.67 -19.93 28.41
CA GLY A 72 -45.98 -19.93 27.80
C GLY A 72 -46.27 -18.51 27.24
N SER A 73 -46.68 -18.47 25.99
CA SER A 73 -47.41 -17.39 25.29
C SER A 73 -46.65 -16.33 24.46
N SER A 74 -46.50 -16.71 23.20
CA SER A 74 -46.89 -16.00 21.96
C SER A 74 -47.95 -14.88 22.02
N GLY A 75 -47.91 -14.00 21.01
CA GLY A 75 -49.09 -13.23 20.57
C GLY A 75 -48.76 -12.14 19.54
N GLU A 76 -48.91 -12.46 18.26
CA GLU A 76 -49.01 -11.53 17.13
C GLU A 76 -50.32 -10.70 17.21
N THR A 77 -50.38 -9.54 16.55
CA THR A 77 -51.47 -9.16 15.60
C THR A 77 -51.31 -7.75 15.02
N GLU A 78 -52.00 -7.58 13.91
CA GLU A 78 -51.87 -6.65 12.80
C GLU A 78 -52.50 -5.25 12.98
N THR A 79 -52.02 -4.32 12.13
CA THR A 79 -52.72 -3.27 11.35
C THR A 79 -53.80 -2.36 11.98
N VAL A 80 -53.73 -1.05 11.66
CA VAL A 80 -54.76 -0.31 10.86
C VAL A 80 -54.31 1.14 10.54
N ALA A 81 -54.64 1.51 9.30
CA ALA A 81 -54.71 2.77 8.53
C ALA A 81 -54.56 4.18 9.16
N GLY A 82 -54.07 5.12 8.33
CA GLY A 82 -54.31 6.57 8.43
C GLY A 82 -53.56 7.37 7.35
N LYS A 83 -54.17 8.41 6.77
CA LYS A 83 -53.90 9.02 5.45
C LYS A 83 -53.46 10.50 5.60
N THR A 84 -52.91 11.09 4.52
CA THR A 84 -52.66 12.54 4.26
C THR A 84 -51.48 13.16 5.03
N GLY A 85 -50.62 14.07 4.54
CA GLY A 85 -50.49 14.88 3.33
C GLY A 85 -49.65 16.12 3.70
N THR A 86 -48.98 16.75 2.72
CA THR A 86 -48.34 18.10 2.75
C THR A 86 -46.86 18.20 3.19
N GLU A 87 -46.06 18.83 2.31
CA GLU A 87 -44.69 19.36 2.56
C GLU A 87 -44.70 20.46 3.65
N PRO A 88 -43.53 20.87 4.21
CA PRO A 88 -42.75 21.93 3.56
C PRO A 88 -41.22 21.89 3.74
N ASP A 89 -40.63 22.71 2.88
CA ASP A 89 -39.32 23.34 2.79
C ASP A 89 -38.77 23.98 4.09
N GLY A 90 -37.45 24.23 4.12
CA GLY A 90 -36.88 25.41 4.80
C GLY A 90 -36.33 25.31 6.24
N SER A 91 -35.05 24.93 6.34
CA SER A 91 -33.95 25.55 7.11
C SER A 91 -34.02 25.88 8.63
N SER A 92 -32.95 25.41 9.30
CA SER A 92 -32.21 25.99 10.45
C SER A 92 -32.69 25.73 11.89
N SER A 93 -31.91 24.94 12.64
CA SER A 93 -31.25 25.35 13.90
C SER A 93 -30.61 24.15 14.65
N VAL A 94 -29.40 24.36 15.16
CA VAL A 94 -28.59 23.42 15.97
C VAL A 94 -29.12 23.38 17.42
N PRO A 95 -29.02 22.25 18.16
CA PRO A 95 -27.99 22.20 19.22
C PRO A 95 -27.36 20.81 19.47
N GLN A 96 -26.20 20.86 20.14
CA GLN A 96 -25.36 19.77 20.62
C GLN A 96 -26.09 18.79 21.57
N SER A 97 -25.81 17.48 21.45
CA SER A 97 -25.38 16.64 22.58
C SER A 97 -24.87 15.28 22.09
N ALA A 98 -23.95 14.73 22.89
CA ALA A 98 -23.10 13.55 22.74
C ALA A 98 -23.77 12.25 22.26
N GLY A 99 -22.97 11.44 21.54
CA GLY A 99 -23.29 10.04 21.21
C GLY A 99 -22.27 9.44 20.24
N ASP A 100 -21.24 8.82 20.81
CA ASP A 100 -20.46 7.69 20.29
C ASP A 100 -19.76 7.80 18.92
N THR A 101 -18.46 8.10 19.02
CA THR A 101 -17.42 7.66 18.09
C THR A 101 -17.57 6.17 17.79
N GLU A 102 -17.92 5.81 16.55
CA GLU A 102 -17.68 4.47 16.02
C GLU A 102 -16.17 4.25 15.91
N HIS A 103 -15.65 3.67 16.99
CA HIS A 103 -14.33 3.11 17.10
C HIS A 103 -14.26 1.88 16.18
N VAL A 104 -13.84 2.09 14.91
CA VAL A 104 -13.34 0.98 14.09
C VAL A 104 -12.12 0.45 14.81
N SER A 105 -12.37 -0.61 15.55
CA SER A 105 -11.43 -1.22 16.46
C SER A 105 -10.28 -1.80 15.65
N LYS A 106 -9.10 -1.24 15.87
CA LYS A 106 -7.81 -1.84 15.51
C LYS A 106 -7.81 -3.29 16.01
N PRO A 107 -7.70 -4.32 15.16
CA PRO A 107 -7.48 -5.67 15.62
C PRO A 107 -6.04 -5.75 16.12
N THR A 108 -5.85 -5.38 17.39
CA THR A 108 -4.61 -5.64 18.13
C THR A 108 -4.73 -7.08 18.63
N GLY A 109 -4.48 -8.01 17.72
CA GLY A 109 -4.60 -9.45 17.96
C GLY A 109 -3.79 -10.20 16.92
N ALA A 110 -2.48 -10.28 17.13
CA ALA A 110 -1.60 -11.15 16.37
C ALA A 110 -2.00 -12.60 16.63
N SER A 111 -2.83 -13.18 15.76
CA SER A 111 -3.09 -14.63 15.75
C SER A 111 -3.50 -15.10 14.35
N GLY A 112 -2.52 -15.62 13.61
CA GLY A 112 -2.73 -16.66 12.60
C GLY A 112 -3.27 -16.29 11.21
N THR A 113 -3.44 -15.02 10.86
CA THR A 113 -3.92 -14.69 9.50
C THR A 113 -2.76 -14.73 8.51
N THR A 114 -2.71 -15.76 7.66
CA THR A 114 -1.78 -15.84 6.53
C THR A 114 -1.87 -14.58 5.66
N ILE A 115 -0.74 -14.06 5.20
CA ILE A 115 -0.64 -12.86 4.32
C ILE A 115 -1.64 -12.89 3.13
N ILE A 116 -1.91 -14.08 2.57
CA ILE A 116 -2.87 -14.30 1.49
C ILE A 116 -4.31 -13.94 1.93
N THR A 117 -4.68 -14.31 3.15
CA THR A 117 -5.99 -13.99 3.72
C THR A 117 -6.09 -12.51 4.07
N ALA A 118 -5.00 -11.90 4.55
CA ALA A 118 -4.94 -10.47 4.83
C ALA A 118 -5.14 -9.63 3.54
N LEU A 119 -4.45 -10.01 2.46
CA LEU A 119 -4.56 -9.39 1.14
C LEU A 119 -5.92 -9.61 0.44
N ALA A 120 -6.83 -10.42 1.00
CA ALA A 120 -8.20 -10.54 0.49
C ALA A 120 -9.07 -9.30 0.77
N ASN A 121 -8.69 -8.51 1.77
CA ASN A 121 -9.41 -7.31 2.17
C ASN A 121 -8.62 -6.08 1.70
N ALA A 122 -9.20 -5.30 0.79
CA ALA A 122 -8.62 -4.01 0.41
C ALA A 122 -8.45 -3.12 1.66
N GLY A 123 -7.37 -2.36 1.69
CA GLY A 123 -7.02 -1.49 2.83
C GLY A 123 -6.17 -2.15 3.91
N TYR A 124 -5.93 -3.47 3.88
CA TYR A 124 -4.91 -4.10 4.72
C TYR A 124 -3.52 -3.62 4.28
N THR A 125 -2.85 -2.82 5.09
CA THR A 125 -1.52 -2.29 4.79
C THR A 125 -0.45 -3.28 5.23
N LEU A 126 0.45 -3.64 4.32
CA LEU A 126 1.60 -4.49 4.60
C LEU A 126 2.60 -3.73 5.47
N GLU A 127 3.13 -4.38 6.51
CA GLU A 127 4.11 -3.77 7.41
C GLU A 127 5.38 -4.62 7.56
N GLY A 128 6.52 -3.96 7.76
CA GLY A 128 7.80 -4.59 8.07
C GLY A 128 8.19 -5.70 7.09
N ALA A 129 8.39 -6.91 7.62
CA ALA A 129 8.84 -8.07 6.84
C ALA A 129 7.83 -8.51 5.76
N GLU A 130 6.54 -8.21 5.91
CA GLU A 130 5.52 -8.58 4.92
C GLU A 130 5.70 -7.82 3.60
N VAL A 131 6.08 -6.55 3.70
CA VAL A 131 6.39 -5.69 2.53
C VAL A 131 7.55 -6.28 1.75
N GLU A 132 8.65 -6.60 2.43
CA GLU A 132 9.84 -7.18 1.81
C GLU A 132 9.55 -8.54 1.17
N LEU A 133 8.78 -9.39 1.87
CA LEU A 133 8.39 -10.71 1.40
C LEU A 133 7.58 -10.65 0.09
N VAL A 134 6.70 -9.65 -0.04
CA VAL A 134 5.86 -9.44 -1.24
C VAL A 134 6.61 -8.70 -2.35
N LEU A 135 7.42 -7.69 -2.01
CA LEU A 135 8.02 -6.81 -3.01
C LEU A 135 9.35 -7.32 -3.57
N ASN A 136 10.12 -8.12 -2.82
CA ASN A 136 11.37 -8.67 -3.32
C ASN A 136 11.20 -9.53 -4.60
N PRO A 137 10.20 -10.44 -4.71
CA PRO A 137 9.91 -11.11 -5.97
C PRO A 137 9.61 -10.15 -7.14
N LEU A 138 8.88 -9.06 -6.88
CA LEU A 138 8.56 -8.07 -7.91
C LEU A 138 9.82 -7.31 -8.37
N ARG A 139 10.70 -6.95 -7.43
CA ARG A 139 11.99 -6.32 -7.72
C ARG A 139 12.82 -7.17 -8.68
N LEU A 140 12.98 -8.45 -8.36
CA LEU A 140 13.70 -9.42 -9.19
C LEU A 140 13.01 -9.67 -10.55
N ALA A 141 11.67 -9.63 -10.58
CA ALA A 141 10.89 -9.73 -11.81
C ALA A 141 11.15 -8.54 -12.75
N PHE A 142 11.22 -7.32 -12.23
CA PHE A 142 11.54 -6.13 -13.01
C PHE A 142 13.00 -6.14 -13.51
N GLU A 143 13.94 -6.61 -12.69
CA GLU A 143 15.35 -6.79 -13.09
C GLU A 143 15.52 -7.79 -14.24
N SER A 144 14.64 -8.80 -14.36
CA SER A 144 14.73 -9.81 -15.42
C SER A 144 14.58 -9.26 -16.84
N LYS A 145 13.89 -8.12 -16.99
CA LYS A 145 13.48 -7.51 -18.28
C LYS A 145 12.76 -8.48 -19.23
N ASN A 146 12.27 -9.61 -18.73
CA ASN A 146 11.53 -10.57 -19.53
C ASN A 146 10.06 -10.16 -19.56
N LEU A 147 9.54 -9.79 -20.73
CA LEU A 147 8.19 -9.24 -20.88
C LEU A 147 7.09 -10.15 -20.28
N LYS A 148 7.24 -11.47 -20.38
CA LYS A 148 6.24 -12.42 -19.87
C LYS A 148 6.23 -12.51 -18.34
N ILE A 149 7.35 -12.20 -17.69
CA ILE A 149 7.46 -12.08 -16.23
C ILE A 149 7.05 -10.67 -15.78
N LEU A 150 7.40 -9.67 -16.58
CA LEU A 150 7.15 -8.26 -16.31
C LEU A 150 5.67 -7.91 -16.28
N GLU A 151 4.87 -8.39 -17.23
CA GLU A 151 3.43 -8.10 -17.29
C GLU A 151 2.66 -8.50 -16.00
N PRO A 152 2.76 -9.76 -15.49
CA PRO A 152 2.12 -10.12 -14.23
C PRO A 152 2.72 -9.39 -13.01
N ALA A 153 4.00 -9.03 -13.04
CA ALA A 153 4.63 -8.25 -11.97
C ALA A 153 4.06 -6.82 -11.89
N LEU A 154 3.92 -6.14 -13.03
CA LEU A 154 3.33 -4.80 -13.10
C LEU A 154 1.86 -4.80 -12.69
N ASP A 155 1.07 -5.78 -13.11
CA ASP A 155 -0.32 -5.91 -12.67
C ASP A 155 -0.44 -6.18 -11.16
N CYS A 156 0.44 -7.00 -10.60
CA CYS A 156 0.52 -7.25 -9.16
C CYS A 156 0.84 -5.96 -8.40
N LEU A 157 1.88 -5.22 -8.80
CA LEU A 157 2.25 -3.95 -8.18
C LEU A 157 1.12 -2.91 -8.28
N HIS A 158 0.48 -2.79 -9.46
CA HIS A 158 -0.68 -1.93 -9.64
C HIS A 158 -1.77 -2.26 -8.61
N LYS A 159 -2.12 -3.54 -8.44
CA LYS A 159 -3.16 -3.97 -7.49
C LYS A 159 -2.76 -3.73 -6.03
N LEU A 160 -1.49 -3.94 -5.68
CA LEU A 160 -0.98 -3.64 -4.34
C LEU A 160 -1.16 -2.15 -3.98
N ILE A 161 -0.88 -1.25 -4.93
CA ILE A 161 -1.09 0.20 -4.72
C ILE A 161 -2.59 0.54 -4.75
N ALA A 162 -3.33 0.07 -5.76
CA ALA A 162 -4.74 0.41 -5.98
C ALA A 162 -5.67 -0.10 -4.87
N TYR A 163 -5.29 -1.17 -4.17
CA TYR A 163 -6.04 -1.72 -3.03
C TYR A 163 -5.47 -1.25 -1.68
N ASP A 164 -4.62 -0.22 -1.68
CA ASP A 164 -4.07 0.41 -0.48
C ASP A 164 -3.29 -0.55 0.43
N HIS A 165 -2.67 -1.57 -0.17
CA HIS A 165 -1.81 -2.52 0.53
C HIS A 165 -0.40 -1.97 0.78
N LEU A 166 0.02 -0.95 0.01
CA LEU A 166 1.31 -0.28 0.19
C LEU A 166 1.08 1.14 0.74
N GLU A 167 1.75 1.44 1.84
CA GLU A 167 1.77 2.76 2.46
C GLU A 167 3.20 3.24 2.66
N GLY A 168 3.50 4.42 2.12
CA GLY A 168 4.80 5.09 2.27
C GLY A 168 4.98 6.25 1.32
N ASP A 169 6.14 6.90 1.43
CA ASP A 169 6.38 8.21 0.81
C ASP A 169 7.66 8.19 -0.04
N PRO A 170 7.69 7.50 -1.21
CA PRO A 170 8.91 7.38 -2.00
C PRO A 170 9.47 8.76 -2.38
N GLY A 171 10.76 8.99 -2.13
CA GLY A 171 11.41 10.27 -2.40
C GLY A 171 11.20 11.37 -1.35
N LEU A 172 10.57 11.07 -0.21
CA LEU A 172 10.48 11.97 0.94
C LEU A 172 11.49 11.58 2.03
N ASP A 173 12.30 12.54 2.49
CA ASP A 173 13.26 12.31 3.58
C ASP A 173 12.55 11.88 4.87
N GLY A 174 13.05 10.80 5.49
CA GLY A 174 12.46 10.23 6.71
C GLY A 174 11.13 9.50 6.52
N GLY A 175 10.65 9.33 5.28
CA GLY A 175 9.42 8.60 4.97
C GLY A 175 9.51 7.08 5.23
N LYS A 176 8.35 6.42 5.29
CA LYS A 176 8.25 4.96 5.49
C LYS A 176 8.65 4.22 4.20
N ASN A 177 9.50 3.19 4.33
CA ASN A 177 9.91 2.30 3.24
C ASN A 177 10.51 3.01 2.00
N VAL A 178 11.07 4.21 2.18
CA VAL A 178 11.51 5.10 1.09
C VAL A 178 12.47 4.44 0.10
N PRO A 179 13.56 3.75 0.53
CA PRO A 179 14.53 3.19 -0.42
C PRO A 179 13.89 2.11 -1.30
N LEU A 180 13.17 1.17 -0.68
CA LEU A 180 12.54 0.05 -1.39
C LEU A 180 11.52 0.53 -2.43
N PHE A 181 10.65 1.45 -2.05
CA PHE A 181 9.62 1.93 -2.95
C PHE A 181 10.17 2.86 -4.05
N THR A 182 11.17 3.67 -3.72
CA THR A 182 11.92 4.47 -4.70
C THR A 182 12.56 3.56 -5.74
N ASP A 183 13.25 2.51 -5.30
CA ASP A 183 13.91 1.55 -6.20
C ASP A 183 12.91 0.85 -7.12
N ILE A 184 11.77 0.39 -6.58
CA ILE A 184 10.72 -0.24 -7.38
C ILE A 184 10.13 0.73 -8.40
N LEU A 185 9.83 1.98 -8.03
CA LEU A 185 9.33 2.97 -8.98
C LEU A 185 10.35 3.24 -10.09
N ASN A 186 11.64 3.38 -9.75
CA ASN A 186 12.70 3.57 -10.72
C ASN A 186 12.82 2.38 -11.69
N MET A 187 12.64 1.15 -11.19
CA MET A 187 12.59 -0.05 -12.03
C MET A 187 11.38 -0.02 -12.98
N VAL A 188 10.19 0.33 -12.49
CA VAL A 188 8.97 0.49 -13.32
C VAL A 188 9.17 1.54 -14.40
N CYS A 189 9.74 2.70 -14.06
CA CYS A 189 10.10 3.74 -15.01
C CYS A 189 11.08 3.24 -16.09
N SER A 190 11.95 2.29 -15.75
CA SER A 190 12.94 1.71 -16.66
C SER A 190 12.41 0.54 -17.49
N CYS A 191 11.14 0.14 -17.30
CA CYS A 191 10.53 -0.98 -18.03
C CYS A 191 10.05 -0.61 -19.44
N VAL A 192 10.11 0.67 -19.82
CA VAL A 192 9.61 1.16 -21.12
C VAL A 192 10.66 2.00 -21.84
N ASP A 193 10.69 1.82 -23.15
CA ASP A 193 11.46 2.60 -24.11
C ASP A 193 10.65 2.83 -25.40
N ASN A 194 11.24 3.52 -26.38
CA ASN A 194 10.59 3.85 -27.66
C ASN A 194 10.31 2.62 -28.57
N SER A 195 10.79 1.43 -28.18
CA SER A 195 10.60 0.15 -28.89
C SER A 195 9.71 -0.82 -28.13
N SER A 196 9.27 -0.47 -26.93
CA SER A 196 8.47 -1.33 -26.08
C SER A 196 7.09 -1.57 -26.70
N PRO A 197 6.50 -2.77 -26.52
CA PRO A 197 5.18 -3.05 -27.04
C PRO A 197 4.10 -2.22 -26.32
N ASP A 198 3.03 -1.90 -27.04
CA ASP A 198 1.92 -1.08 -26.53
C ASP A 198 1.34 -1.62 -25.21
N SER A 199 1.23 -2.95 -25.06
CA SER A 199 0.74 -3.57 -23.81
C SER A 199 1.60 -3.19 -22.59
N THR A 200 2.92 -3.26 -22.72
CA THR A 200 3.86 -2.93 -21.65
C THR A 200 3.83 -1.43 -21.35
N ILE A 201 3.79 -0.59 -22.38
CA ILE A 201 3.69 0.87 -22.22
C ILE A 201 2.43 1.24 -21.42
N LEU A 202 1.27 0.73 -21.83
CA LEU A 202 0.01 1.01 -21.15
C LEU A 202 -0.01 0.49 -19.71
N GLN A 203 0.59 -0.67 -19.45
CA GLN A 203 0.66 -1.22 -18.10
C GLN A 203 1.57 -0.41 -17.18
N VAL A 204 2.74 0.03 -17.66
CA VAL A 204 3.64 0.91 -16.89
C VAL A 204 2.95 2.23 -16.60
N LEU A 205 2.38 2.86 -17.63
CA LEU A 205 1.59 4.07 -17.48
C LEU A 205 0.53 3.90 -16.36
N LYS A 206 -0.27 2.84 -16.43
CA LYS A 206 -1.30 2.53 -15.43
C LYS A 206 -0.75 2.41 -14.01
N VAL A 207 0.38 1.73 -13.80
CA VAL A 207 1.05 1.63 -12.48
C VAL A 207 1.47 3.02 -12.00
N LEU A 208 2.14 3.80 -12.85
CA LEU A 208 2.68 5.11 -12.48
C LEU A 208 1.57 6.11 -12.11
N LEU A 209 0.48 6.16 -12.87
CA LEU A 209 -0.67 7.01 -12.51
C LEU A 209 -1.28 6.60 -11.18
N THR A 210 -1.43 5.29 -10.96
CA THR A 210 -2.00 4.77 -9.71
C THR A 210 -1.12 5.11 -8.53
N ALA A 211 0.21 5.00 -8.68
CA ALA A 211 1.17 5.44 -7.67
C ALA A 211 1.02 6.93 -7.36
N VAL A 212 1.04 7.80 -8.37
CA VAL A 212 0.89 9.25 -8.16
C VAL A 212 -0.49 9.59 -7.58
N ALA A 213 -1.55 8.86 -7.94
CA ALA A 213 -2.91 9.10 -7.48
C ALA A 213 -3.24 8.51 -6.10
N SER A 214 -2.41 7.62 -5.55
CA SER A 214 -2.67 6.98 -4.25
C SER A 214 -2.54 7.97 -3.10
N ALA A 215 -3.46 7.90 -2.14
CA ALA A 215 -3.41 8.67 -0.90
C ALA A 215 -2.46 8.06 0.14
N LYS A 216 -2.21 6.73 0.08
CA LYS A 216 -1.30 6.02 0.99
C LYS A 216 0.13 5.86 0.44
N PHE A 217 0.29 5.84 -0.88
CA PHE A 217 1.58 5.72 -1.56
C PHE A 217 1.95 7.06 -2.20
N ARG A 218 2.46 8.01 -1.40
CA ARG A 218 2.64 9.41 -1.82
C ARG A 218 4.03 9.61 -2.43
N VAL A 219 4.10 9.72 -3.75
CA VAL A 219 5.39 9.87 -4.46
C VAL A 219 5.86 11.33 -4.45
N HIS A 220 7.12 11.54 -4.07
CA HIS A 220 7.77 12.85 -3.92
C HIS A 220 9.11 12.90 -4.64
N GLY A 221 9.71 14.10 -4.67
CA GLY A 221 11.11 14.32 -5.04
C GLY A 221 11.52 13.74 -6.41
N GLU A 222 12.72 13.17 -6.45
CA GLU A 222 13.31 12.61 -7.67
C GLU A 222 12.49 11.48 -8.29
N PRO A 223 11.94 10.51 -7.53
CA PRO A 223 11.03 9.50 -8.09
C PRO A 223 9.83 10.10 -8.83
N LEU A 224 9.21 11.14 -8.29
CA LEU A 224 8.09 11.81 -8.94
C LEU A 224 8.51 12.44 -10.27
N LEU A 225 9.66 13.11 -10.30
CA LEU A 225 10.22 13.70 -11.54
C LEU A 225 10.55 12.61 -12.57
N GLY A 226 11.06 11.45 -12.13
CA GLY A 226 11.28 10.28 -12.97
C GLY A 226 9.99 9.80 -13.65
N VAL A 227 8.90 9.68 -12.89
CA VAL A 227 7.58 9.31 -13.41
C VAL A 227 7.10 10.29 -14.48
N ILE A 228 7.14 11.59 -14.18
CA ILE A 228 6.71 12.64 -15.11
C ILE A 228 7.56 12.61 -16.39
N ARG A 229 8.88 12.44 -16.26
CA ARG A 229 9.80 12.35 -17.40
C ARG A 229 9.45 11.17 -18.32
N VAL A 230 9.18 9.99 -17.77
CA VAL A 230 8.80 8.81 -18.57
C VAL A 230 7.49 9.07 -19.33
N CYS A 231 6.46 9.59 -18.65
CA CYS A 231 5.19 9.90 -19.30
C CYS A 231 5.36 10.97 -20.40
N TYR A 232 6.15 12.02 -20.14
CA TYR A 232 6.45 13.05 -21.15
C TYR A 232 7.17 12.48 -22.37
N ASN A 233 8.17 11.62 -22.16
CA ASN A 233 8.89 10.97 -23.25
C ASN A 233 7.96 10.09 -24.11
N ILE A 234 7.06 9.32 -23.51
CA ILE A 234 6.07 8.53 -24.25
C ILE A 234 5.11 9.44 -25.04
N ALA A 235 4.66 10.54 -24.42
CA ALA A 235 3.74 11.51 -25.04
C ALA A 235 4.32 12.16 -26.30
N LEU A 236 5.64 12.34 -26.36
CA LEU A 236 6.35 12.94 -27.49
C LEU A 236 6.87 11.92 -28.51
N HIS A 237 7.47 10.83 -28.03
CA HIS A 237 8.31 9.96 -28.87
C HIS A 237 7.70 8.60 -29.18
N SER A 238 6.58 8.23 -28.55
CA SER A 238 5.88 6.99 -28.90
C SER A 238 5.46 7.00 -30.38
N LYS A 239 5.60 5.86 -31.07
CA LYS A 239 5.11 5.68 -32.44
C LYS A 239 3.60 5.47 -32.52
N SER A 240 2.98 5.06 -31.41
CA SER A 240 1.54 4.82 -31.31
C SER A 240 0.81 6.11 -30.89
N PRO A 241 -0.09 6.68 -31.73
CA PRO A 241 -0.88 7.85 -31.38
C PRO A 241 -1.77 7.63 -30.15
N VAL A 242 -2.22 6.38 -29.92
CA VAL A 242 -3.00 6.00 -28.75
C VAL A 242 -2.16 6.14 -27.48
N ASN A 243 -0.92 5.65 -27.48
CA ASN A 243 -0.02 5.81 -26.34
C ASN A 243 0.35 7.28 -26.11
N GLN A 244 0.55 8.06 -27.18
CA GLN A 244 0.81 9.50 -27.07
C GLN A 244 -0.36 10.22 -26.38
N ALA A 245 -1.59 9.99 -26.85
CA ALA A 245 -2.79 10.60 -26.29
C ALA A 245 -3.04 10.16 -24.83
N THR A 246 -2.87 8.87 -24.55
CA THR A 246 -3.02 8.30 -23.20
C THR A 246 -2.02 8.93 -22.24
N SER A 247 -0.74 8.99 -22.63
CA SER A 247 0.30 9.59 -21.78
C SER A 247 0.08 11.09 -21.54
N LYS A 248 -0.40 11.84 -22.55
CA LYS A 248 -0.79 13.25 -22.38
C LYS A 248 -1.92 13.41 -21.37
N ALA A 249 -2.99 12.61 -21.47
CA ALA A 249 -4.10 12.66 -20.53
C ALA A 249 -3.63 12.36 -19.10
N MET A 250 -2.75 11.38 -18.95
CA MET A 250 -2.19 11.01 -17.66
C MET A 250 -1.29 12.07 -17.05
N LEU A 251 -0.42 12.73 -17.83
CA LEU A 251 0.37 13.85 -17.35
C LEU A 251 -0.51 14.96 -16.79
N THR A 252 -1.56 15.34 -17.52
CA THR A 252 -2.53 16.32 -17.07
C THR A 252 -3.18 15.90 -15.76
N GLN A 253 -3.58 14.63 -15.65
CA GLN A 253 -4.18 14.08 -14.43
C GLN A 253 -3.20 14.09 -13.25
N MET A 254 -1.96 13.60 -13.44
CA MET A 254 -0.92 13.58 -12.42
C MET A 254 -0.64 14.98 -11.89
N ILE A 255 -0.42 15.95 -12.78
CA ILE A 255 -0.17 17.36 -12.41
C ILE A 255 -1.36 17.93 -11.63
N SER A 256 -2.59 17.68 -12.08
CA SER A 256 -3.79 18.15 -11.39
C SER A 256 -3.93 17.57 -9.98
N ILE A 257 -3.57 16.29 -9.79
CA ILE A 257 -3.55 15.64 -8.48
C ILE A 257 -2.51 16.28 -7.57
N ILE A 258 -1.30 16.51 -8.09
CA ILE A 258 -0.19 17.11 -7.34
C ILE A 258 -0.56 18.52 -6.88
N PHE A 259 -1.12 19.36 -7.77
CA PHE A 259 -1.57 20.71 -7.40
C PHE A 259 -2.65 20.68 -6.33
N ARG A 260 -3.69 19.84 -6.51
CA ARG A 260 -4.77 19.71 -5.52
C ARG A 260 -4.24 19.29 -4.14
N ARG A 261 -3.26 18.39 -4.09
CA ARG A 261 -2.64 17.98 -2.81
C ARG A 261 -1.82 19.08 -2.19
N MET A 262 -1.05 19.81 -3.00
CA MET A 262 -0.26 20.94 -2.51
C MET A 262 -1.14 22.06 -1.95
N GLU A 263 -2.34 22.25 -2.51
CA GLU A 263 -3.34 23.19 -1.97
C GLU A 263 -4.03 22.68 -0.71
N ALA A 264 -4.18 21.35 -0.58
CA ALA A 264 -4.88 20.71 0.53
C ALA A 264 -4.01 20.42 1.77
N ASP A 265 -2.68 20.41 1.63
CA ASP A 265 -1.74 20.34 2.75
C ASP A 265 -1.54 21.76 3.33
N PRO A 266 -2.25 22.18 4.40
CA PRO A 266 -1.89 23.40 5.09
C PRO A 266 -0.47 23.21 5.63
N VAL A 267 0.45 24.08 5.23
CA VAL A 267 1.84 24.12 5.69
C VAL A 267 1.86 24.04 7.21
N SER A 268 2.07 22.84 7.75
CA SER A 268 2.56 22.68 9.11
C SER A 268 4.03 23.02 9.04
N THR A 269 4.32 24.31 9.12
CA THR A 269 5.65 24.85 9.41
C THR A 269 6.06 24.33 10.78
N SER A 270 6.53 23.08 10.81
CA SER A 270 7.26 22.51 11.94
C SER A 270 8.52 23.34 12.10
N SER A 271 8.48 24.17 13.13
CA SER A 271 9.51 25.10 13.53
C SER A 271 10.72 24.30 14.00
N ASN A 272 11.79 24.24 13.21
CA ASN A 272 13.10 23.89 13.73
C ASN A 272 13.98 25.13 13.74
N SER A 273 13.79 25.90 14.80
CA SER A 273 14.85 26.69 15.41
C SER A 273 16.08 25.81 15.65
N SER A 274 17.18 26.12 15.00
CA SER A 274 18.50 25.84 15.56
C SER A 274 19.29 27.14 15.55
N ASP A 275 19.25 27.73 16.74
CA ASP A 275 20.12 28.76 17.26
C ASP A 275 21.59 28.38 17.00
N HIS A 276 22.31 29.20 16.27
CA HIS A 276 23.78 29.26 16.38
C HIS A 276 24.19 30.71 16.58
N THR A 277 24.32 31.05 17.85
CA THR A 277 24.98 32.24 18.36
C THR A 277 26.50 32.19 18.08
N LYS A 278 27.09 33.38 17.89
CA LYS A 278 28.52 33.77 18.05
C LYS A 278 29.40 33.61 16.78
N ALA A 279 30.20 34.58 16.33
CA ALA A 279 30.69 35.84 16.88
C ALA A 279 31.09 36.82 15.76
N ALA A 280 31.19 38.08 16.16
CA ALA A 280 31.59 39.27 15.42
C ALA A 280 32.89 39.16 14.61
N SER A 281 32.95 39.92 13.52
CA SER A 281 34.04 40.87 13.25
C SER A 281 33.52 41.95 12.29
N VAL A 282 33.37 43.16 12.84
CA VAL A 282 33.27 44.40 12.09
C VAL A 282 34.68 44.76 11.65
N GLU A 283 34.90 44.96 10.36
CA GLU A 283 35.85 45.99 9.94
C GLU A 283 35.47 46.59 8.59
N ASN A 284 35.26 47.89 8.69
CA ASN A 284 35.01 48.89 7.66
C ASN A 284 36.26 49.12 6.80
N SER A 285 36.11 49.31 5.48
CA SER A 285 36.85 50.31 4.71
C SER A 285 36.33 50.43 3.28
N THR A 286 35.58 51.48 3.04
CA THR A 286 35.34 52.10 1.74
C THR A 286 36.61 52.85 1.31
N SER A 287 37.15 52.57 0.11
CA SER A 287 37.73 53.53 -0.86
C SER A 287 38.80 52.85 -1.72
N LYS A 288 38.65 52.87 -3.05
CA LYS A 288 39.44 53.73 -3.96
C LYS A 288 39.22 53.33 -5.42
N ALA A 289 38.75 54.30 -6.20
CA ALA A 289 38.79 54.31 -7.65
C ALA A 289 40.13 54.89 -8.14
N GLU A 290 40.58 54.44 -9.32
CA GLU A 290 41.54 55.00 -10.31
C GLU A 290 42.26 53.80 -10.97
N GLU A 291 41.93 53.39 -12.19
CA GLU A 291 42.20 53.99 -13.52
C GLU A 291 43.51 53.46 -14.17
N ALA A 292 43.33 52.95 -15.40
CA ALA A 292 44.24 52.76 -16.54
C ALA A 292 45.55 51.96 -16.39
N SER A 293 45.70 50.93 -17.24
CA SER A 293 46.67 50.93 -18.36
C SER A 293 46.85 49.51 -18.96
N SER A 294 46.39 49.37 -20.21
CA SER A 294 47.05 48.80 -21.41
C SER A 294 47.66 47.38 -21.45
N ASN A 295 47.62 46.88 -22.69
CA ASN A 295 48.27 45.72 -23.33
C ASN A 295 47.29 44.54 -23.51
N ASP A 296 46.96 44.07 -24.71
CA ASP A 296 47.51 44.20 -26.08
C ASP A 296 46.35 43.94 -27.06
#